data_AF-A0AAX1RY94-F1
#
_entry.id   AF-A0AAX1RY94-F1
#
_cell.length_a   1.000
_cell.length_b   1.000
_cell.length_c   1.000
_cell.angle_alpha   90.00
_cell.angle_beta   90.00
_cell.angle_gamma   90.00
#
_symmetry.space_group_name_H-M   'P 1'
#
loop_
_entity.id
_entity.type
_entity.pdbx_description
1 polymer ?
#
loop_
_entity_poly.entity_id
_entity_poly.type
_entity_poly.pdbx_seq_one_letter_code
_entity_poly.pdbx_strand_id
1 'polypeptide(L)'
;MDEFKSVKNVSGSMRFIYVDALTHRIIDIVEDRRLRSLKDYFYRFSLNDRQCVKTVTIDMYELYMNLIKELFPNTTFPLKP
;
A
#
# COMPACT_ATOMS: atom_id res chain seq x y z
N MET A 1 21.96 7.70 0.37
CA MET A 1 21.36 6.34 0.38
C MET A 1 22.44 5.41 0.87
N ASP A 2 22.37 5.02 2.14
CA ASP A 2 23.29 4.05 2.74
C ASP A 2 22.43 2.89 3.24
N GLU A 3 22.64 1.70 2.67
CA GLU A 3 21.79 0.53 2.85
C GLU A 3 22.40 -0.36 3.95
N PHE A 4 21.90 -0.22 5.18
CA PHE A 4 22.31 -1.10 6.27
C PHE A 4 21.50 -2.41 6.21
N LYS A 5 22.09 -3.45 5.60
CA LYS A 5 21.60 -4.83 5.69
C LYS A 5 22.09 -5.48 6.98
N SER A 6 21.20 -5.69 7.93
CA SER A 6 21.40 -6.72 8.97
C SER A 6 20.06 -7.10 9.60
N VAL A 7 19.51 -8.28 9.27
CA VAL A 7 19.64 -9.51 10.08
C VAL A 7 18.80 -10.64 9.46
N LYS A 8 19.44 -11.81 9.34
CA LYS A 8 18.89 -13.17 9.50
C LYS A 8 17.52 -13.48 8.89
N ASN A 9 17.56 -14.05 7.69
CA ASN A 9 16.77 -15.22 7.28
C ASN A 9 15.25 -15.19 7.56
N VAL A 10 14.56 -14.16 7.08
CA VAL A 10 13.17 -14.28 6.65
C VAL A 10 13.15 -14.09 5.16
N SER A 11 12.75 -15.14 4.44
CA SER A 11 12.48 -15.09 3.00
C SER A 11 11.51 -13.96 2.70
N GLY A 12 12.02 -12.78 2.32
CA GLY A 12 11.52 -11.89 1.26
C GLY A 12 10.03 -11.56 1.16
N SER A 13 9.20 -11.80 2.17
CA SER A 13 7.77 -11.46 2.13
C SER A 13 7.62 -9.96 2.37
N MET A 14 7.81 -9.14 1.33
CA MET A 14 7.40 -7.73 1.36
C MET A 14 5.88 -7.68 1.55
N ARG A 15 5.46 -7.15 2.70
CA ARG A 15 4.06 -7.00 3.09
C ARG A 15 3.57 -5.60 2.71
N PHE A 16 2.29 -5.48 2.37
CA PHE A 16 1.64 -4.19 2.17
C PHE A 16 1.01 -3.75 3.49
N ILE A 17 1.47 -2.64 4.05
CA ILE A 17 0.95 -2.08 5.30
C ILE A 17 0.18 -0.82 4.95
N TYR A 18 -1.05 -0.69 5.43
CA TYR A 18 -1.76 0.58 5.38
C TYR A 18 -2.17 1.05 6.77
N VAL A 19 -2.07 2.37 6.93
CA VAL A 19 -2.07 3.05 8.21
C VAL A 19 -3.04 4.21 8.10
N ASP A 20 -3.77 4.47 9.18
CA ASP A 20 -4.55 5.68 9.31
C ASP A 20 -3.60 6.89 9.39
N ALA A 21 -3.71 7.80 8.43
CA ALA A 21 -2.79 8.92 8.29
C ALA A 21 -2.90 9.96 9.42
N LEU A 22 -3.98 9.96 10.21
CA LEU A 22 -4.22 10.92 11.29
C LEU A 22 -3.77 10.36 12.64
N THR A 23 -4.09 9.10 12.91
CA THR A 23 -3.84 8.43 14.19
C THR A 23 -2.54 7.64 14.20
N HIS A 24 -1.89 7.49 13.03
CA HIS A 24 -0.70 6.64 12.82
C HIS A 24 -0.91 5.18 13.24
N ARG A 25 -2.17 4.73 13.29
CA ARG A 25 -2.51 3.35 13.64
C ARG A 25 -2.45 2.46 12.41
N ILE A 26 -1.75 1.35 12.55
CA ILE A 26 -1.76 0.28 11.54
C ILE A 26 -3.20 -0.24 11.47
N ILE A 27 -3.80 -0.17 10.28
CA ILE A 27 -5.15 -0.69 10.06
C ILE A 27 -5.04 -2.17 9.74
N ASP A 28 -4.17 -2.53 8.78
CA ASP A 28 -3.90 -3.93 8.47
C ASP A 28 -2.56 -4.12 7.74
N ILE A 29 -2.15 -5.38 7.66
CA ILE A 29 -0.95 -5.88 7.00
C ILE A 29 -1.36 -6.98 6.02
N VAL A 30 -1.34 -6.67 4.73
CA VAL A 30 -1.60 -7.64 3.67
C VAL A 30 -0.30 -8.36 3.31
N GLU A 31 -0.27 -9.68 3.54
CA GLU A 31 0.95 -10.48 3.33
C GLU A 31 1.30 -10.71 1.86
N ASP A 32 0.30 -10.67 0.98
CA ASP A 32 0.44 -10.92 -0.45
C ASP A 32 0.31 -9.63 -1.27
N ARG A 33 1.44 -9.19 -1.83
CA ARG A 33 1.56 -7.99 -2.66
C ARG A 33 1.21 -8.20 -4.14
N ARG A 34 0.83 -9.41 -4.56
CA ARG A 34 0.40 -9.63 -5.96
C ARG A 34 -0.79 -8.72 -6.25
N LEU A 35 -0.78 -8.08 -7.43
CA LEU A 35 -1.81 -7.13 -7.85
C LEU A 35 -3.23 -7.67 -7.65
N ARG A 36 -3.46 -8.94 -8.00
CA ARG A 36 -4.75 -9.61 -7.83
C ARG A 36 -5.17 -9.70 -6.36
N SER A 37 -4.26 -10.11 -5.48
CA SER A 37 -4.53 -10.26 -4.06
C SER A 37 -4.84 -8.92 -3.39
N LEU A 38 -4.11 -7.85 -3.76
CA LEU A 38 -4.41 -6.50 -3.31
C LEU A 38 -5.77 -6.02 -3.84
N LYS A 39 -6.06 -6.28 -5.11
CA LYS A 39 -7.34 -5.90 -5.73
C LYS A 39 -8.53 -6.58 -5.05
N ASP A 40 -8.45 -7.89 -4.87
CA ASP A 40 -9.46 -8.70 -4.19
C ASP A 40 -9.62 -8.26 -2.73
N TYR A 41 -8.52 -7.95 -2.05
CA TYR A 41 -8.54 -7.44 -0.67
C TYR A 41 -9.28 -6.09 -0.59
N PHE A 42 -8.92 -5.12 -1.43
CA PHE A 42 -9.48 -3.77 -1.34
C PHE A 42 -10.92 -3.67 -1.87
N TYR A 43 -11.35 -4.56 -2.75
CA TYR A 43 -12.75 -4.61 -3.17
C TYR A 43 -13.73 -5.10 -2.11
N ARG A 44 -13.24 -5.61 -0.98
CA ARG A 44 -14.08 -5.87 0.20
C ARG A 44 -14.60 -4.57 0.83
N PHE A 45 -13.92 -3.44 0.58
CA PHE A 45 -14.36 -2.12 1.01
C PHE A 45 -15.23 -1.46 -0.06
N SER A 46 -16.27 -0.76 0.39
CA SER A 46 -17.16 -0.05 -0.53
C SER A 46 -16.39 1.00 -1.33
N LEU A 47 -16.92 1.38 -2.50
CA LEU A 47 -16.32 2.47 -3.27
C LEU A 47 -16.32 3.78 -2.47
N ASN A 48 -17.32 4.00 -1.62
CA ASN A 48 -17.41 5.18 -0.76
C ASN A 48 -16.25 5.23 0.26
N ASP A 49 -15.96 4.10 0.91
CA ASP A 49 -14.84 4.02 1.87
C ASP A 49 -13.50 4.22 1.17
N ARG A 50 -13.35 3.65 -0.03
CA ARG A 50 -12.13 3.82 -0.83
C ARG A 50 -11.94 5.24 -1.33
N GLN A 51 -13.00 5.99 -1.57
CA GLN A 51 -12.95 7.42 -1.92
C GLN A 51 -12.51 8.31 -0.76
N CYS A 52 -12.62 7.84 0.49
CA CYS A 52 -12.16 8.58 1.67
C CYS A 52 -10.65 8.50 1.88
N VAL A 53 -9.94 7.63 1.16
CA VAL A 53 -8.48 7.53 1.24
C VAL A 53 -7.86 8.76 0.56
N LYS A 54 -7.03 9.50 1.29
CA LYS A 54 -6.42 10.76 0.80
C LYS A 54 -4.98 10.59 0.30
N THR A 55 -4.25 9.65 0.89
CA THR A 55 -2.81 9.50 0.64
C THR A 55 -2.43 8.03 0.62
N VAL A 56 -1.66 7.63 -0.40
CA VAL A 56 -1.08 6.30 -0.51
C VAL A 56 0.41 6.46 -0.84
N THR A 57 1.26 5.92 0.03
CA THR A 57 2.72 5.93 -0.16
C THR A 57 3.17 4.53 -0.57
N ILE A 58 3.82 4.43 -1.73
CA ILE A 58 4.34 3.16 -2.26
C ILE A 58 5.82 3.34 -2.66
N ASP A 59 6.62 2.31 -2.40
CA ASP A 59 8.07 2.31 -2.67
C ASP A 59 8.42 1.67 -4.03
N MET A 60 7.42 1.19 -4.80
CA MET A 60 7.58 0.58 -6.12
C MET A 60 6.67 1.23 -7.15
N TYR A 61 7.23 1.67 -8.26
CA TYR A 61 6.69 2.83 -8.98
C TYR A 61 5.66 2.53 -10.08
N GLU A 62 5.80 1.49 -10.89
CA GLU A 62 5.05 1.46 -12.16
C GLU A 62 3.76 0.60 -12.13
N LEU A 63 3.87 -0.67 -11.74
CA LEU A 63 2.73 -1.60 -11.79
C LEU A 63 1.65 -1.29 -10.73
N TYR A 64 2.04 -0.72 -9.59
CA TYR A 64 1.12 -0.43 -8.50
C TYR A 64 0.38 0.89 -8.70
N MET A 65 0.93 1.86 -9.44
CA MET A 65 0.26 3.15 -9.67
C MET A 65 -1.11 2.99 -10.33
N ASN A 66 -1.20 2.15 -11.37
CA ASN A 66 -2.47 1.91 -12.05
C ASN A 66 -3.49 1.23 -11.13
N LEU A 67 -3.03 0.28 -10.30
CA LEU A 67 -3.89 -0.38 -9.32
C LEU A 67 -4.37 0.59 -8.25
N ILE A 68 -3.49 1.43 -7.69
CA ILE A 68 -3.87 2.39 -6.66
C ILE A 68 -4.85 3.43 -7.20
N LYS A 69 -4.69 3.91 -8.45
CA LYS A 69 -5.68 4.80 -9.09
C LYS A 69 -7.05 4.14 -9.26
N GLU A 70 -7.08 2.86 -9.60
CA GLU A 70 -8.33 2.09 -9.72
C GLU A 70 -8.99 1.86 -8.34
N LEU A 71 -8.19 1.52 -7.34
CA LEU A 71 -8.69 1.24 -6.00
C LEU A 71 -9.10 2.50 -5.26
N PHE A 72 -8.35 3.59 -5.40
CA PHE A 72 -8.51 4.82 -4.64
C PHE A 72 -8.52 6.04 -5.59
N PRO A 73 -9.67 6.40 -6.15
CA PRO A 73 -9.74 7.42 -7.20
C PRO A 73 -9.41 8.85 -6.69
N ASN A 74 -9.55 9.10 -5.38
CA ASN A 74 -9.33 10.43 -4.78
C ASN A 74 -7.98 10.57 -4.06
N THR A 75 -7.08 9.57 -4.17
CA THR A 75 -5.78 9.66 -3.49
C THR A 75 -4.81 10.59 -4.19
N THR A 76 -4.12 11.40 -3.40
CA THR A 76 -2.93 12.14 -3.82
C THR A 76 -1.71 11.24 -3.64
N PHE A 77 -0.85 11.19 -4.66
CA PHE A 77 0.42 10.46 -4.62
C PHE A 77 1.53 11.40 -4.14
N PRO A 78 2.02 11.29 -2.89
CA PRO A 78 3.31 11.84 -2.55
C PRO A 78 4.35 10.97 -3.23
N LEU A 79 4.80 11.42 -4.41
CA LEU A 79 6.02 10.91 -5.01
C LEU A 79 7.12 11.10 -3.97
N LYS A 80 7.62 10.00 -3.39
CA LYS A 80 8.84 10.06 -2.61
C LYS A 80 9.96 10.36 -3.62
N PRO A 81 10.64 11.51 -3.53
CA PRO A 81 11.72 11.86 -4.47
C PRO A 81 12.90 10.89 -4.34
#